data_AF-A0A6V7LZ86-F1
#
_entry.id   AF-A0A6V7LZ86-F1
#
_cell.length_a   1.000
_cell.length_b   1.000
_cell.length_c   1.000
_cell.angle_alpha   90.00
_cell.angle_beta   90.00
_cell.angle_gamma   90.00
#
_symmetry.space_group_name_H-M   'P 1'
#
loop_
_entity.id
_entity.type
_entity.pdbx_description
1 polymer ?
#
loop_
_entity_poly.entity_id
_entity_poly.type
_entity_poly.pdbx_seq_one_letter_code
_entity_poly.pdbx_strand_id
1 'polypeptide(L)'
;VDFNVPLKDGKITNNQRIVAALDSIKYALDKGAKSVVLMTHLGRPDGQRNMKYTLKPVVDELKNLLKRDVTFLDDCVGPAVEAACADPAPGSLILLENMRFHVEEEGKGVGPDGSK
;
A
#
# COMPACT_ATOMS: atom_id res chain seq x y z
N VAL A 1 0.35 4.67 -6.40
CA VAL A 1 0.65 3.62 -7.40
C VAL A 1 -0.61 2.78 -7.62
N ASP A 2 -0.71 1.98 -8.68
CA ASP A 2 -1.83 1.06 -8.89
C ASP A 2 -1.38 -0.38 -8.63
N PHE A 3 -1.69 -0.90 -7.45
CA PHE A 3 -1.50 -2.31 -7.11
C PHE A 3 -2.83 -3.05 -6.93
N ASN A 4 -3.88 -2.62 -7.65
CA ASN A 4 -5.16 -3.30 -7.62
C ASN A 4 -5.09 -4.59 -8.48
N VAL A 5 -4.48 -5.63 -7.91
CA VAL A 5 -4.18 -6.91 -8.56
C VAL A 5 -5.21 -7.98 -8.20
N PRO A 6 -5.49 -8.93 -9.11
CA PRO A 6 -6.37 -10.05 -8.78
C PRO A 6 -5.70 -10.96 -7.73
N LEU A 7 -6.45 -11.30 -6.68
CA LEU A 7 -6.07 -12.27 -5.66
C LEU A 7 -6.93 -13.53 -5.78
N LYS A 8 -6.29 -14.70 -5.61
CA LYS A 8 -6.96 -15.98 -5.41
C LYS A 8 -6.35 -16.66 -4.18
N ASP A 9 -7.18 -16.99 -3.20
CA ASP A 9 -6.73 -17.62 -1.93
C ASP A 9 -5.59 -16.84 -1.24
N GLY A 10 -5.68 -15.50 -1.25
CA GLY A 10 -4.67 -14.61 -0.67
C GLY A 10 -3.39 -14.45 -1.51
N LYS A 11 -3.30 -15.06 -2.70
CA LYS A 11 -2.13 -14.99 -3.58
C LYS A 11 -2.41 -14.17 -4.83
N ILE A 12 -1.42 -13.41 -5.27
CA ILE A 12 -1.49 -12.61 -6.50
C ILE A 12 -1.44 -13.56 -7.70
N THR A 13 -2.43 -13.47 -8.60
CA THR A 13 -2.48 -14.30 -9.81
C THR A 13 -1.95 -13.58 -11.05
N ASN A 14 -1.91 -12.25 -11.03
CA ASN A 14 -1.30 -11.44 -12.08
C ASN A 14 -0.67 -10.18 -11.44
N ASN A 15 0.65 -10.04 -11.58
CA ASN A 15 1.45 -8.97 -10.99
C ASN A 15 1.80 -7.82 -11.96
N GLN A 16 1.23 -7.78 -13.18
CA GLN A 16 1.59 -6.81 -14.22
C GLN A 16 1.52 -5.35 -13.74
N ARG A 17 0.52 -5.02 -12.92
CA ARG A 17 0.37 -3.67 -12.35
C ARG A 17 1.49 -3.32 -11.36
N ILE A 18 1.96 -4.31 -10.58
CA ILE A 18 3.10 -4.13 -9.68
C ILE A 18 4.37 -3.90 -10.50
N VAL A 19 4.61 -4.75 -11.52
CA VAL A 19 5.76 -4.64 -12.42
C VAL A 19 5.81 -3.26 -13.09
N ALA A 20 4.67 -2.73 -13.54
CA ALA A 20 4.59 -1.43 -14.20
C ALA A 20 5.05 -0.25 -13.32
N ALA A 21 5.01 -0.36 -11.99
CA ALA A 21 5.45 0.71 -11.09
C ALA A 21 6.94 0.63 -10.71
N LEU A 22 7.61 -0.51 -10.98
CA LEU A 22 8.95 -0.78 -10.44
C LEU A 22 9.98 0.24 -10.90
N ASP A 23 9.91 0.70 -12.16
CA ASP A 23 10.90 1.62 -12.71
C ASP A 23 10.83 3.00 -12.04
N SER A 24 9.63 3.47 -11.72
CA SER A 24 9.45 4.72 -10.96
C SER A 24 9.98 4.60 -9.52
N ILE A 25 9.72 3.46 -8.87
CA ILE A 25 10.18 3.18 -7.51
C ILE A 25 11.71 3.11 -7.47
N LYS A 26 12.31 2.36 -8.40
CA LYS A 26 13.77 2.25 -8.54
C LYS A 26 14.38 3.61 -8.82
N TYR A 27 13.84 4.36 -9.78
CA TYR A 27 14.33 5.68 -10.12
C TYR A 27 14.39 6.62 -8.91
N ALA A 28 13.31 6.71 -8.12
CA ALA A 28 13.29 7.57 -6.94
C ALA A 28 14.37 7.19 -5.92
N LEU A 29 14.53 5.90 -5.64
CA LEU A 29 15.55 5.40 -4.72
C LEU A 29 16.97 5.60 -5.26
N ASP A 30 17.20 5.33 -6.54
CA ASP A 30 18.49 5.49 -7.21
C ASP A 30 18.90 6.97 -7.30
N LYS A 31 17.94 7.90 -7.27
CA LYS A 31 18.16 9.35 -7.17
C LYS A 31 18.35 9.84 -5.73
N GLY A 32 18.48 8.94 -4.77
CA GLY A 32 18.80 9.28 -3.38
C GLY A 32 17.61 9.77 -2.57
N ALA A 33 16.38 9.42 -2.94
CA ALA A 33 15.23 9.65 -2.07
C ALA A 33 15.47 8.98 -0.70
N LYS A 34 15.31 9.75 0.38
CA LYS A 34 15.44 9.23 1.75
C LYS A 34 14.48 8.07 2.00
N SER A 35 13.25 8.18 1.51
CA SER A 35 12.28 7.11 1.51
C SER A 35 11.32 7.25 0.34
N VAL A 36 10.68 6.14 -0.03
CA VAL A 36 9.56 6.07 -0.96
C VAL A 36 8.39 5.45 -0.23
N VAL A 37 7.31 6.22 -0.06
CA VAL A 37 6.06 5.78 0.56
C VAL A 37 5.05 5.48 -0.54
N LEU A 38 4.56 4.24 -0.57
CA LEU A 38 3.61 3.75 -1.56
C LEU A 38 2.21 3.70 -0.96
N MET A 39 1.29 4.35 -1.67
CA MET A 39 -0.14 4.37 -1.36
C MET A 39 -0.90 3.80 -2.55
N THR A 40 -1.87 2.94 -2.26
CA THR A 40 -2.71 2.25 -3.26
C THR A 40 -3.97 1.72 -2.60
N HIS A 41 -4.90 1.26 -3.43
CA HIS A 41 -6.05 0.50 -2.99
C HIS A 41 -6.02 -0.92 -3.58
N LEU A 42 -6.86 -1.79 -3.02
CA LEU A 42 -7.16 -3.11 -3.56
C LEU A 42 -8.67 -3.37 -3.47
N GLY A 43 -9.29 -3.70 -4.60
CA GLY A 43 -10.73 -3.99 -4.66
C GLY A 43 -11.62 -2.83 -4.19
N ARG A 44 -12.75 -3.20 -3.57
CA ARG A 44 -13.77 -2.29 -3.05
C ARG A 44 -14.18 -2.73 -1.64
N PRO A 45 -13.44 -2.28 -0.61
CA PRO A 45 -13.77 -2.55 0.78
C PRO A 45 -14.80 -1.56 1.36
N ASP A 46 -15.28 -0.58 0.57
CA ASP A 46 -16.36 0.36 0.89
C ASP A 46 -16.19 1.11 2.23
N GLY A 47 -14.97 1.56 2.52
CA GLY A 47 -14.66 2.31 3.74
C GLY A 47 -14.57 1.46 5.00
N GLN A 48 -14.49 0.13 4.87
CA GLN A 48 -14.41 -0.80 5.99
C GLN A 48 -13.16 -1.67 5.93
N ARG A 49 -12.57 -1.92 7.10
CA ARG A 49 -11.41 -2.80 7.19
C ARG A 49 -11.82 -4.24 6.91
N ASN A 50 -11.46 -4.74 5.73
CA ASN A 50 -11.75 -6.10 5.29
C ASN A 50 -10.46 -6.79 4.82
N MET A 51 -10.01 -7.77 5.60
CA MET A 51 -8.73 -8.46 5.36
C MET A 51 -8.68 -9.24 4.03
N LYS A 52 -9.81 -9.48 3.36
CA LYS A 52 -9.81 -9.97 1.98
C LYS A 52 -9.11 -9.01 1.00
N TYR A 53 -9.12 -7.72 1.32
CA TYR A 53 -8.57 -6.64 0.51
C TYR A 53 -7.31 -6.00 1.15
N THR A 54 -6.64 -6.70 2.06
CA THR A 54 -5.34 -6.24 2.61
C THR A 54 -4.26 -6.24 1.53
N LEU A 55 -3.30 -5.33 1.65
CA LEU A 55 -2.14 -5.24 0.78
C LEU A 55 -0.96 -6.11 1.23
N LYS A 56 -1.07 -6.88 2.32
CA LYS A 56 -0.01 -7.80 2.79
C LYS A 56 0.56 -8.70 1.69
N PRO A 57 -0.23 -9.35 0.81
CA PRO A 57 0.32 -10.17 -0.28
C PRO A 57 1.19 -9.38 -1.28
N VAL A 58 0.97 -8.08 -1.43
CA VAL A 58 1.73 -7.20 -2.32
C VAL A 58 3.13 -6.92 -1.76
N VAL A 59 3.28 -6.92 -0.43
CA VAL A 59 4.58 -6.72 0.24
C VAL A 59 5.58 -7.80 -0.20
N ASP A 60 5.19 -9.07 -0.14
CA ASP A 60 6.05 -10.19 -0.51
C ASP A 60 6.44 -10.14 -1.98
N GLU A 61 5.50 -9.78 -2.86
CA GLU A 61 5.75 -9.62 -4.29
C GLU A 61 6.71 -8.46 -4.58
N LEU A 62 6.55 -7.30 -3.92
CA LEU A 62 7.47 -6.17 -4.04
C LEU A 62 8.87 -6.53 -3.55
N LYS A 63 8.99 -7.21 -2.40
CA LYS A 63 10.28 -7.70 -1.89
C LYS A 63 10.96 -8.61 -2.90
N ASN A 64 10.20 -9.54 -3.48
CA ASN A 64 10.70 -10.48 -4.49
C ASN A 64 11.17 -9.78 -5.78
N LEU A 65 10.43 -8.79 -6.26
CA LEU A 65 10.73 -8.09 -7.51
C LEU A 65 11.84 -7.04 -7.37
N LEU A 66 11.90 -6.34 -6.24
CA LEU A 66 12.87 -5.28 -5.99
C LEU A 66 14.15 -5.79 -5.32
N LYS A 67 14.15 -7.00 -4.76
CA LYS A 67 15.24 -7.56 -3.97
C LYS A 67 15.66 -6.63 -2.81
N ARG A 68 14.66 -6.03 -2.17
CA ARG A 68 14.82 -5.08 -1.06
C ARG A 68 13.72 -5.31 -0.04
N ASP A 69 13.99 -4.92 1.19
CA ASP A 69 12.97 -4.89 2.22
C ASP A 69 11.91 -3.83 1.93
N VAL A 70 10.69 -4.13 2.36
CA VAL A 70 9.52 -3.28 2.29
C VAL A 70 8.90 -3.26 3.68
N THR A 71 8.84 -2.09 4.28
CA THR A 71 8.13 -1.88 5.55
C THR A 71 6.65 -1.77 5.25
N PHE A 72 5.85 -2.63 5.85
CA PHE A 72 4.40 -2.57 5.74
C PHE A 72 3.81 -1.91 6.99
N LEU A 73 2.91 -0.95 6.81
CA LEU A 73 2.17 -0.33 7.90
C LEU A 73 0.71 -0.80 7.82
N ASP A 74 0.17 -1.28 8.95
CA ASP A 74 -1.19 -1.82 9.06
C ASP A 74 -2.29 -0.73 8.96
N ASP A 75 -1.94 0.49 8.61
CA ASP A 75 -2.83 1.62 8.34
C ASP A 75 -2.17 2.57 7.31
N CYS A 76 -2.93 3.54 6.81
CA CYS A 76 -2.44 4.57 5.89
C CYS A 76 -2.41 5.98 6.49
N VAL A 77 -2.98 6.17 7.68
CA VAL A 77 -2.97 7.44 8.42
C VAL A 77 -2.79 7.20 9.92
N GLY A 78 -2.53 8.28 10.66
CA GLY A 78 -2.48 8.28 12.12
C GLY A 78 -1.07 8.19 12.71
N PRO A 79 -0.96 8.26 14.05
CA PRO A 79 0.31 8.52 14.73
C PRO A 79 1.41 7.48 14.45
N ALA A 80 1.04 6.21 14.29
CA ALA A 80 1.99 5.14 13.98
C ALA A 80 2.59 5.30 12.56
N VAL A 81 1.77 5.73 11.60
CA VAL A 81 2.22 5.99 10.22
C VAL A 81 3.10 7.23 10.18
N GLU A 82 2.68 8.30 10.85
CA GLU A 82 3.47 9.53 10.99
C GLU A 82 4.84 9.25 11.61
N ALA A 83 4.89 8.52 12.72
CA ALA A 83 6.14 8.16 13.39
C ALA A 83 7.07 7.31 12.49
N ALA A 84 6.53 6.33 11.76
CA ALA A 84 7.31 5.50 10.86
C ALA A 84 7.84 6.27 9.64
N CYS A 85 7.12 7.28 9.17
CA CYS A 85 7.50 8.09 8.01
C CYS A 85 8.33 9.35 8.36
N ALA A 86 8.40 9.75 9.63
CA ALA A 86 9.07 10.99 10.06
C ALA A 86 10.59 10.97 9.79
N ASP A 87 11.27 9.88 10.14
CA ASP A 87 12.71 9.75 9.98
C ASP A 87 13.14 8.29 9.69
N PRO A 88 12.71 7.72 8.55
CA PRO A 88 13.10 6.37 8.18
C PRO A 88 14.58 6.33 7.72
N ALA A 89 15.17 5.13 7.76
CA ALA A 89 16.51 4.91 7.24
C ALA A 89 16.60 5.32 5.75
N PRO A 90 17.73 5.90 5.29
CA PRO A 90 17.88 6.28 3.88
C PRO A 90 17.64 5.09 2.93
N GLY A 91 16.88 5.34 1.86
CA GLY A 91 16.46 4.32 0.89
C GLY A 91 15.29 3.45 1.34
N SER A 92 14.58 3.81 2.42
CA SER A 92 13.44 3.02 2.90
C SER A 92 12.31 2.96 1.88
N LEU A 93 11.74 1.77 1.70
CA LEU A 93 10.54 1.54 0.91
C LEU A 93 9.40 1.14 1.85
N ILE A 94 8.36 1.96 1.90
CA ILE A 94 7.24 1.81 2.82
C ILE A 94 5.97 1.59 2.00
N LEU A 95 5.18 0.56 2.31
CA LEU A 95 3.84 0.35 1.76
C LEU A 95 2.81 0.53 2.87
N LEU A 96 1.88 1.44 2.66
CA LEU A 96 0.74 1.64 3.56
C LEU A 96 -0.35 0.61 3.29
N GLU A 97 -1.23 0.37 4.27
CA GLU A 97 -2.43 -0.44 4.06
C GLU A 97 -3.42 0.24 3.10
N ASN A 98 -4.40 -0.53 2.63
CA ASN A 98 -5.39 -0.14 1.64
C ASN A 98 -6.11 1.15 2.00
N MET A 99 -5.91 2.19 1.19
CA MET A 99 -6.51 3.52 1.37
C MET A 99 -8.04 3.47 1.51
N ARG A 100 -8.70 2.54 0.80
CA ARG A 100 -10.17 2.41 0.81
C ARG A 100 -10.73 1.75 2.06
N PHE A 101 -9.89 1.35 3.01
CA PHE A 101 -10.36 1.00 4.36
C PHE A 101 -10.88 2.23 5.13
N HIS A 102 -10.56 3.44 4.65
CA HIS A 102 -11.09 4.70 5.14
C HIS A 102 -12.15 5.21 4.17
N VAL A 103 -13.35 5.50 4.67
CA VAL A 103 -14.49 5.97 3.85
C VAL A 103 -14.18 7.30 3.16
N GLU A 104 -13.34 8.10 3.80
CA GLU A 104 -12.85 9.40 3.38
C GLU A 104 -12.09 9.34 2.05
N GLU A 105 -11.50 8.20 1.69
CA GLU A 105 -10.77 8.01 0.43
C GLU A 105 -11.70 8.07 -0.79
N GLU A 106 -12.86 7.40 -0.75
CA GLU A 106 -13.82 7.43 -1.85
C GLU A 106 -14.93 8.49 -1.65
N GLY A 107 -15.05 9.03 -0.42
CA GLY A 107 -16.07 10.00 -0.03
C GLY A 107 -17.50 9.47 -0.18
N LYS A 108 -17.65 8.14 -0.27
CA LYS A 108 -18.90 7.41 -0.49
C LYS A 108 -18.80 6.09 0.27
N GLY A 109 -19.70 5.87 1.20
CA GLY A 109 -19.72 4.68 2.04
C GLY A 109 -20.53 4.94 3.29
N VAL A 110 -20.61 3.97 4.19
CA VAL A 110 -21.28 4.16 5.48
C VAL A 110 -20.20 4.39 6.52
N GLY A 111 -20.16 5.60 7.08
CA GLY A 111 -19.25 5.95 8.16
C GLY A 111 -19.48 5.08 9.40
N PRO A 112 -18.55 5.07 10.37
CA PRO A 112 -18.70 4.31 11.61
C PRO A 112 -19.97 4.67 12.40
N ASP A 113 -20.52 5.86 12.18
CA ASP A 113 -21.72 6.42 12.77
C ASP A 113 -23.00 6.15 11.95
N GLY A 114 -22.90 5.46 10.81
CA GLY A 114 -24.03 5.21 9.91
C GLY A 114 -24.32 6.35 8.92
N SER A 115 -23.52 7.42 8.91
CA SER A 115 -23.64 8.51 7.93
C SER A 115 -23.26 8.03 6.52
N LYS A 116 -23.93 8.59 5.49
CA LYS A 116 -23.74 8.25 4.07
C LYS A 116 -22.88 9.28 3.35
#